data_AF-A0A7S3LJW3-F1
#
_entry.id   AF-A0A7S3LJW3-F1
#
_cell.length_a   1.000
_cell.length_b   1.000
_cell.length_c   1.000
_cell.angle_alpha   90.00
_cell.angle_beta   90.00
_cell.angle_gamma   90.00
#
_symmetry.space_group_name_H-M   'P 1'
#
loop_
_entity.id
_entity.type
_entity.pdbx_description
1 polymer ?
#
loop_
_entity_poly.entity_id
_entity_poly.type
_entity_poly.pdbx_seq_one_letter_code
_entity_poly.pdbx_strand_id
1 'polypeptide(L)'
;AKTNRELYELYYSPPYNRRVWLSGLDYRIRQLRESYPQWRLRLQKQTFVIEEIVKTEDSLLEVLRAINDHIAHPILVGQYSIIWPDNEWTDPKSGMVIKEFLKTWQRLLQVHTVIRTLLTKPTEVKITETLETLPLHYWPNMQNNQKIVKKTNMAALSNVLKILRFATDKLLPTVCADYCGMYNLAVEVLSIELRKNVSFEVFLSKKAKNLGDELGKHGLEIHMIRPIQRICRYPLLLEELRKTVPPGCGTEKRIMELKDDMTRLADNANSEAKFAQNMLIMARVNRKLKFSKHLDTSKNKSNINGNADSILSDPLYNRILYLSKSQRNRLAFAQDDANNESLPVPGMGGVFVKVGEARPKVYHVLLYNDILLLATVKLHRSWVHPTEKYYLVNCVLPLHGGSLGEHVETEAQDNNSECLHMFTIGIRNPSWGAINYEITLGYSDQETRDYWLENVEDAISYSAKNPDSTKSIYEKLTNQYVLADTGILKSSSFSEEEKLCREKSAILIQSHYRGKSSRTLTYLTRKRRAKMKNAVTIIENFYIKAKASRR
;
A
#
# COMPACT_ATOMS: atom_id res chain seq x y z
N ALA A 1 -3.13 -70.15 -9.17
CA ALA A 1 -4.01 -70.67 -10.25
C ALA A 1 -5.46 -70.81 -9.78
N LYS A 2 -5.74 -71.50 -8.66
CA LYS A 2 -7.10 -71.65 -8.10
C LYS A 2 -7.76 -70.32 -7.70
N THR A 3 -6.98 -69.40 -7.12
CA THR A 3 -7.39 -68.03 -6.76
C THR A 3 -7.72 -67.13 -7.96
N ASN A 4 -7.16 -67.38 -9.14
CA ASN A 4 -7.46 -66.59 -10.34
C ASN A 4 -8.77 -67.04 -11.00
N ARG A 5 -9.19 -68.29 -10.81
CA ARG A 5 -10.45 -68.83 -11.36
C ARG A 5 -11.66 -68.32 -10.58
N GLU A 6 -11.56 -68.25 -9.25
CA GLU A 6 -12.58 -67.68 -8.37
C GLU A 6 -12.75 -66.17 -8.61
N LEU A 7 -11.65 -65.45 -8.86
CA LEU A 7 -11.72 -64.03 -9.26
C LEU A 7 -12.35 -63.84 -10.65
N TYR A 8 -12.16 -64.77 -11.58
CA TYR A 8 -12.74 -64.68 -12.92
C TYR A 8 -14.26 -64.94 -12.90
N GLU A 9 -14.72 -65.91 -12.11
CA GLU A 9 -16.15 -66.19 -11.96
C GLU A 9 -16.89 -65.07 -11.20
N LEU A 10 -16.20 -64.35 -10.30
CA LEU A 10 -16.74 -63.15 -9.65
C LEU A 10 -16.89 -61.95 -10.61
N TYR A 11 -16.09 -61.88 -11.66
CA TYR A 11 -16.06 -60.74 -12.59
C TYR A 11 -17.01 -60.88 -13.78
N TYR A 12 -17.40 -62.10 -14.16
CA TYR A 12 -18.13 -62.38 -15.41
C TYR A 12 -19.53 -62.99 -15.23
N SER A 13 -20.07 -63.06 -14.00
CA SER A 13 -21.45 -63.52 -13.79
C SER A 13 -22.50 -62.46 -14.24
N PRO A 14 -23.64 -62.86 -14.86
CA PRO A 14 -24.64 -61.96 -15.48
C PRO A 14 -25.37 -60.99 -14.51
N PRO A 15 -26.11 -59.99 -15.01
CA PRO A 15 -26.33 -58.70 -14.36
C PRO A 15 -27.54 -58.66 -13.42
N TYR A 16 -27.66 -59.58 -12.47
CA TYR A 16 -28.65 -59.49 -11.41
C TYR A 16 -27.96 -59.30 -10.06
N ASN A 17 -28.27 -58.21 -9.36
CA ASN A 17 -27.80 -57.80 -8.01
C ASN A 17 -26.48 -57.03 -7.84
N ARG A 18 -26.16 -56.06 -8.72
CA ARG A 18 -25.11 -55.06 -8.43
C ARG A 18 -25.45 -53.99 -7.37
N ARG A 19 -26.69 -53.90 -6.88
CA ARG A 19 -27.07 -52.83 -5.92
C ARG A 19 -26.82 -53.15 -4.44
N VAL A 20 -26.64 -54.40 -4.05
CA VAL A 20 -26.67 -54.77 -2.61
C VAL A 20 -25.28 -54.95 -1.98
N TRP A 21 -24.23 -55.19 -2.77
CA TRP A 21 -22.89 -55.52 -2.22
C TRP A 21 -21.91 -54.34 -2.17
N LEU A 22 -22.30 -53.16 -2.61
CA LEU A 22 -21.41 -51.98 -2.57
C LEU A 22 -21.46 -51.26 -1.23
N SER A 23 -22.46 -51.47 -0.37
CA SER A 23 -22.61 -50.75 0.90
C SER A 23 -21.52 -51.05 1.94
N GLY A 24 -20.88 -52.22 1.87
CA GLY A 24 -19.82 -52.66 2.80
C GLY A 24 -18.39 -52.44 2.32
N LEU A 25 -18.16 -51.98 1.09
CA LEU A 25 -16.83 -51.62 0.63
C LEU A 25 -16.42 -50.29 1.24
N ASP A 26 -15.35 -50.35 2.05
CA ASP A 26 -14.65 -49.22 2.68
C ASP A 26 -14.60 -48.03 1.71
N TYR A 27 -14.97 -46.84 2.19
CA TYR A 27 -15.01 -45.60 1.42
C TYR A 27 -13.70 -45.38 0.62
N ARG A 28 -12.57 -45.89 1.13
CA ARG A 28 -11.27 -45.94 0.45
C ARG A 28 -11.29 -46.73 -0.87
N ILE A 29 -11.98 -47.87 -0.96
CA ILE A 29 -12.06 -48.69 -2.16
C ILE A 29 -12.98 -48.06 -3.22
N ARG A 30 -14.02 -47.33 -2.80
CA ARG A 30 -14.86 -46.54 -3.73
C ARG A 30 -14.12 -45.30 -4.24
N GLN A 31 -13.31 -44.64 -3.43
CA GLN A 31 -12.41 -43.57 -3.91
C GLN A 31 -11.30 -44.10 -4.84
N LEU A 32 -10.84 -45.33 -4.65
CA LEU A 32 -9.81 -45.96 -5.49
C LEU A 32 -10.31 -46.36 -6.89
N ARG A 33 -11.63 -46.39 -7.11
CA ARG A 33 -12.22 -46.63 -8.44
C ARG A 33 -12.87 -45.37 -8.98
N GLU A 34 -12.09 -44.29 -9.10
CA GLU A 34 -12.43 -43.29 -10.11
C GLU A 34 -12.64 -44.01 -11.45
N SER A 35 -13.79 -43.78 -12.08
CA SER A 35 -14.04 -44.39 -13.38
C SER A 35 -13.02 -43.85 -14.40
N TYR A 36 -12.56 -44.68 -15.35
CA TYR A 36 -11.62 -44.21 -16.37
C TYR A 36 -12.05 -42.90 -17.07
N PRO A 37 -13.36 -42.70 -17.41
CA PRO A 37 -13.83 -41.41 -17.93
C PRO A 37 -13.59 -40.22 -16.99
N GLN A 38 -13.84 -40.38 -15.69
CA GLN A 38 -13.59 -39.33 -14.69
C GLN A 38 -12.09 -39.03 -14.57
N TRP A 39 -11.26 -40.06 -14.53
CA TRP A 39 -9.80 -39.92 -14.48
C TRP A 39 -9.25 -39.17 -15.70
N ARG A 40 -9.71 -39.54 -16.89
CA ARG A 40 -9.35 -38.87 -18.14
C ARG A 40 -9.79 -37.41 -18.12
N LEU A 41 -11.03 -37.13 -17.73
CA LEU A 41 -11.57 -35.77 -17.63
C LEU A 41 -10.76 -34.91 -16.65
N ARG A 42 -10.39 -35.48 -15.51
CA ARG A 42 -9.56 -34.82 -14.49
C ARG A 42 -8.18 -34.46 -15.05
N LEU A 43 -7.52 -35.37 -15.76
CA LEU A 43 -6.23 -35.11 -16.40
C LEU A 43 -6.34 -34.06 -17.52
N GLN A 44 -7.39 -34.09 -18.33
CA GLN A 44 -7.64 -33.08 -19.36
C GLN A 44 -7.80 -31.69 -18.73
N LYS A 45 -8.59 -31.58 -17.65
CA LYS A 45 -8.72 -30.33 -16.89
C LYS A 45 -7.38 -29.87 -16.31
N GLN A 46 -6.59 -30.79 -15.78
CA GLN A 46 -5.26 -30.48 -15.25
C GLN A 46 -4.33 -29.93 -16.34
N THR A 47 -4.28 -30.59 -17.50
CA THR A 47 -3.49 -30.15 -18.65
C THR A 47 -3.97 -28.77 -19.12
N PHE A 48 -5.27 -28.56 -19.24
CA PHE A 48 -5.85 -27.26 -19.60
C PHE A 48 -5.44 -26.14 -18.64
N VAL A 49 -5.49 -26.36 -17.33
CA VAL A 49 -5.08 -25.34 -16.34
C VAL A 49 -3.58 -25.05 -16.43
N ILE A 50 -2.74 -26.07 -16.67
CA ILE A 50 -1.29 -25.90 -16.87
C ILE A 50 -1.02 -25.09 -18.15
N GLU A 51 -1.68 -25.41 -19.25
CA GLU A 51 -1.58 -24.68 -20.52
C GLU A 51 -2.05 -23.24 -20.36
N GLU A 52 -3.14 -23.01 -19.62
CA GLU A 52 -3.65 -21.68 -19.32
C GLU A 52 -2.65 -20.86 -18.49
N ILE A 53 -1.97 -21.46 -17.49
CA ILE A 53 -0.89 -20.79 -16.74
C ILE A 53 0.20 -20.33 -17.71
N VAL A 54 0.64 -21.18 -18.63
CA VAL A 54 1.70 -20.89 -19.60
C VAL A 54 1.25 -19.81 -20.60
N LYS A 55 0.08 -19.98 -21.21
CA LYS A 55 -0.49 -19.06 -22.21
C LYS A 55 -0.68 -17.66 -21.64
N THR A 56 -1.19 -17.56 -20.42
CA THR A 56 -1.37 -16.27 -19.76
C THR A 56 -0.04 -15.63 -19.32
N GLU A 57 1.01 -16.42 -19.13
CA GLU A 57 2.37 -15.93 -18.91
C GLU A 57 2.98 -15.36 -20.21
N ASP A 58 2.77 -16.04 -21.34
CA ASP A 58 3.17 -15.56 -22.67
C ASP A 58 2.51 -14.22 -23.00
N SER A 59 1.19 -14.13 -22.83
CA SER A 59 0.44 -12.89 -23.07
C SER A 59 0.91 -11.73 -22.19
N LEU A 60 1.26 -11.99 -20.92
CA LEU A 60 1.84 -10.96 -20.07
C LEU A 60 3.22 -10.51 -20.59
N LEU A 61 4.07 -11.46 -20.97
CA LEU A 61 5.41 -11.15 -21.45
C LEU A 61 5.43 -10.37 -22.76
N GLU A 62 4.50 -10.67 -23.66
CA GLU A 62 4.31 -9.90 -24.89
C GLU A 62 4.07 -8.42 -24.57
N VAL A 63 3.16 -8.13 -23.63
CA VAL A 63 2.90 -6.76 -23.18
C VAL A 63 4.12 -6.13 -22.49
N LEU A 64 4.76 -6.87 -21.58
CA LEU A 64 5.94 -6.39 -20.86
C LEU A 64 7.07 -6.01 -21.82
N ARG A 65 7.32 -6.84 -22.85
CA ARG A 65 8.33 -6.59 -23.89
C ARG A 65 7.94 -5.42 -24.77
N ALA A 66 6.72 -5.40 -25.29
CA ALA A 66 6.27 -4.33 -26.18
C ALA A 66 6.39 -2.95 -25.50
N ILE A 67 5.92 -2.82 -24.27
CA ILE A 67 6.07 -1.56 -23.51
C ILE A 67 7.53 -1.28 -23.19
N ASN A 68 8.32 -2.30 -22.84
CA ASN A 68 9.74 -2.10 -22.59
C ASN A 68 10.47 -1.54 -23.82
N ASP A 69 10.29 -2.18 -24.96
CA ASP A 69 11.08 -1.89 -26.16
C ASP A 69 10.67 -0.58 -26.81
N HIS A 70 9.37 -0.26 -26.80
CA HIS A 70 8.85 0.94 -27.45
C HIS A 70 8.77 2.17 -26.54
N ILE A 71 8.65 1.99 -25.22
CA ILE A 71 8.40 3.08 -24.26
C ILE A 71 9.45 3.11 -23.13
N ALA A 72 9.61 2.03 -22.37
CA ALA A 72 10.41 2.08 -21.15
C ALA A 72 11.90 2.28 -21.44
N HIS A 73 12.47 1.42 -22.29
CA HIS A 73 13.88 1.43 -22.64
C HIS A 73 14.32 2.77 -23.24
N PRO A 74 13.63 3.33 -24.25
CA PRO A 74 14.09 4.60 -24.77
C PRO A 74 13.89 5.78 -23.79
N ILE A 75 12.99 5.70 -22.77
CA ILE A 75 12.85 6.72 -21.69
C ILE A 75 14.05 6.66 -20.77
N LEU A 76 14.48 5.44 -20.44
CA LEU A 76 15.58 5.23 -19.54
C LEU A 76 16.93 5.56 -20.17
N VAL A 77 17.12 5.28 -21.46
CA VAL A 77 18.37 5.56 -22.20
C VAL A 77 18.43 7.00 -22.70
N GLY A 78 17.31 7.72 -22.73
CA GLY A 78 17.27 9.10 -23.23
C GLY A 78 17.38 9.20 -24.76
N GLN A 79 16.98 8.16 -25.50
CA GLN A 79 17.03 8.12 -26.97
C GLN A 79 15.94 8.98 -27.66
N TYR A 80 15.44 10.01 -26.99
CA TYR A 80 14.33 10.83 -27.48
C TYR A 80 14.68 12.21 -27.95
N SER A 81 15.95 12.61 -27.90
CA SER A 81 16.38 13.92 -28.40
C SER A 81 15.92 14.23 -29.83
N ILE A 82 15.56 13.20 -30.62
CA ILE A 82 15.05 13.33 -31.99
C ILE A 82 13.51 13.41 -32.07
N ILE A 83 12.76 12.82 -31.13
CA ILE A 83 11.29 12.68 -31.22
C ILE A 83 10.56 13.50 -30.14
N TRP A 84 11.18 13.68 -28.98
CA TRP A 84 10.78 14.56 -27.89
C TRP A 84 11.93 15.55 -27.62
N PRO A 85 12.19 16.48 -28.56
CA PRO A 85 13.40 17.31 -28.58
C PRO A 85 13.51 18.24 -27.37
N ASP A 86 12.37 18.62 -26.77
CA ASP A 86 12.38 19.49 -25.60
C ASP A 86 12.66 18.74 -24.29
N ASN A 87 12.53 17.40 -24.20
CA ASN A 87 12.88 16.53 -23.05
C ASN A 87 12.47 17.02 -21.64
N GLU A 88 11.72 18.11 -21.55
CA GLU A 88 11.32 18.77 -20.34
C GLU A 88 9.98 18.16 -19.96
N TRP A 89 10.07 17.19 -19.05
CA TRP A 89 8.97 16.86 -18.16
C TRP A 89 8.37 18.16 -17.62
N THR A 90 7.04 18.25 -17.52
CA THR A 90 6.41 19.48 -17.03
C THR A 90 6.86 19.81 -15.60
N ASP A 91 7.21 18.76 -14.83
CA ASP A 91 7.93 18.84 -13.56
C ASP A 91 9.11 17.84 -13.59
N PRO A 92 10.35 18.26 -13.28
CA PRO A 92 11.48 17.34 -13.12
C PRO A 92 11.19 16.14 -12.21
N LYS A 93 10.34 16.32 -11.19
CA LYS A 93 9.91 15.23 -10.30
C LYS A 93 9.04 14.20 -11.02
N SER A 94 8.18 14.62 -11.95
CA SER A 94 7.39 13.70 -12.78
C SER A 94 8.31 12.74 -13.55
N GLY A 95 9.37 13.30 -14.16
CA GLY A 95 10.34 12.51 -14.89
C GLY A 95 11.12 11.53 -14.02
N MET A 96 11.46 11.91 -12.79
CA MET A 96 12.07 10.99 -11.82
C MET A 96 11.13 9.84 -11.47
N VAL A 97 9.88 10.13 -11.12
CA VAL A 97 8.87 9.13 -10.78
C VAL A 97 8.67 8.13 -11.92
N ILE A 98 8.45 8.61 -13.14
CA ILE A 98 8.22 7.75 -14.30
C ILE A 98 9.46 6.90 -14.60
N LYS A 99 10.67 7.47 -14.54
CA LYS A 99 11.90 6.70 -14.75
C LYS A 99 12.07 5.61 -13.69
N GLU A 100 11.87 5.91 -12.41
CA GLU A 100 11.97 4.89 -11.35
C GLU A 100 10.91 3.80 -11.53
N PHE A 101 9.68 4.15 -11.87
CA PHE A 101 8.64 3.17 -12.19
C PHE A 101 9.05 2.27 -13.37
N LEU A 102 9.60 2.84 -14.45
CA LEU A 102 10.03 2.05 -15.62
C LEU A 102 11.24 1.14 -15.32
N LYS A 103 12.08 1.47 -14.34
CA LYS A 103 13.09 0.53 -13.85
C LYS A 103 12.45 -0.68 -13.16
N THR A 104 11.40 -0.47 -12.37
CA THR A 104 10.66 -1.60 -11.77
C THR A 104 9.96 -2.45 -12.85
N TRP A 105 9.48 -1.84 -13.94
CA TRP A 105 8.97 -2.55 -15.12
C TRP A 105 10.01 -3.47 -15.75
N GLN A 106 11.25 -3.00 -15.94
CA GLN A 106 12.34 -3.82 -16.48
C GLN A 106 12.66 -5.02 -15.59
N ARG A 107 12.65 -4.83 -14.26
CA ARG A 107 12.84 -5.92 -13.29
C ARG A 107 11.70 -6.94 -13.38
N LEU A 108 10.46 -6.50 -13.53
CA LEU A 108 9.32 -7.41 -13.79
C LEU A 108 9.51 -8.21 -15.07
N LEU A 109 9.87 -7.56 -16.17
CA LEU A 109 10.13 -8.23 -17.45
C LEU A 109 11.21 -9.32 -17.30
N GLN A 110 12.30 -9.04 -16.58
CA GLN A 110 13.36 -10.01 -16.31
C GLN A 110 12.83 -11.21 -15.49
N VAL A 111 12.11 -10.94 -14.39
CA VAL A 111 11.51 -11.98 -13.54
C VAL A 111 10.56 -12.88 -14.33
N HIS A 112 9.61 -12.28 -15.05
CA HIS A 112 8.64 -13.04 -15.85
C HIS A 112 9.31 -13.79 -17.00
N THR A 113 10.39 -13.25 -17.58
CA THR A 113 11.17 -13.95 -18.61
C THR A 113 11.82 -15.22 -18.02
N VAL A 114 12.36 -15.14 -16.79
CA VAL A 114 12.89 -16.31 -16.08
C VAL A 114 11.79 -17.32 -15.78
N ILE A 115 10.66 -16.88 -15.22
CA ILE A 115 9.50 -17.76 -14.93
C ILE A 115 9.08 -18.50 -16.20
N ARG A 116 8.88 -17.77 -17.30
CA ARG A 116 8.47 -18.35 -18.58
C ARG A 116 9.49 -19.34 -19.14
N THR A 117 10.78 -18.99 -19.08
CA THR A 117 11.87 -19.86 -19.54
C THR A 117 11.95 -21.14 -18.72
N LEU A 118 11.63 -21.09 -17.43
CA LEU A 118 11.55 -22.28 -16.59
C LEU A 118 10.31 -23.11 -16.93
N LEU A 119 9.17 -22.46 -17.24
CA LEU A 119 7.94 -23.13 -17.65
C LEU A 119 8.05 -23.83 -19.00
N THR A 120 8.89 -23.37 -19.95
CA THR A 120 9.15 -24.05 -21.24
C THR A 120 10.09 -25.25 -21.13
N LYS A 121 11.12 -25.19 -20.28
CA LYS A 121 12.32 -26.07 -20.41
C LYS A 121 12.10 -27.58 -20.28
N PRO A 122 10.98 -28.11 -19.74
CA PRO A 122 10.66 -29.53 -19.94
C PRO A 122 9.15 -29.84 -19.98
N THR A 123 8.32 -28.99 -20.60
CA THR A 123 6.88 -29.29 -20.82
C THR A 123 6.57 -29.84 -22.22
N GLU A 124 7.58 -30.01 -23.09
CA GLU A 124 7.44 -30.61 -24.43
C GLU A 124 7.21 -32.13 -24.42
N VAL A 125 6.39 -32.64 -23.49
CA VAL A 125 5.71 -33.92 -23.70
C VAL A 125 4.33 -33.58 -24.22
N LYS A 126 4.10 -33.73 -25.52
CA LYS A 126 2.77 -33.57 -26.15
C LYS A 126 1.80 -34.63 -25.63
N ILE A 127 1.26 -34.41 -24.43
CA ILE A 127 0.29 -35.30 -23.77
C ILE A 127 -1.00 -35.39 -24.60
N THR A 128 -1.38 -34.31 -25.29
CA THR A 128 -2.56 -34.21 -26.15
C THR A 128 -2.49 -35.13 -27.37
N GLU A 129 -1.37 -35.13 -28.12
CA GLU A 129 -1.18 -36.07 -29.24
C GLU A 129 -1.25 -37.54 -28.79
N THR A 130 -0.80 -37.85 -27.56
CA THR A 130 -0.87 -39.21 -27.04
C THR A 130 -2.28 -39.62 -26.58
N LEU A 131 -3.12 -38.66 -26.15
CA LEU A 131 -4.47 -38.91 -25.64
C LEU A 131 -5.54 -38.98 -26.73
N GLU A 132 -5.32 -38.31 -27.85
CA GLU A 132 -6.26 -38.29 -28.99
C GLU A 132 -6.07 -39.46 -29.95
N THR A 133 -4.84 -39.98 -30.06
CA THR A 133 -4.49 -41.05 -31.01
C THR A 133 -4.74 -42.47 -30.51
N LEU A 134 -5.16 -42.65 -29.25
CA LEU A 134 -5.39 -43.98 -28.68
C LEU A 134 -6.81 -44.50 -29.02
N PRO A 135 -6.97 -45.50 -29.91
CA PRO A 135 -8.28 -46.07 -30.23
C PRO A 135 -8.90 -46.76 -29.01
N LEU A 136 -10.20 -46.53 -28.79
CA LEU A 136 -11.01 -47.06 -27.68
C LEU A 136 -11.02 -48.60 -27.58
N HIS A 137 -10.62 -49.32 -28.63
CA HIS A 137 -10.73 -50.77 -28.73
C HIS A 137 -9.51 -51.56 -28.20
N TYR A 138 -8.41 -50.90 -27.82
CA TYR A 138 -7.20 -51.56 -27.29
C TYR A 138 -7.17 -51.57 -25.75
N TRP A 139 -8.02 -52.39 -25.14
CA TRP A 139 -8.13 -52.53 -23.68
C TRP A 139 -6.93 -53.22 -22.98
N PRO A 140 -6.23 -54.22 -23.56
CA PRO A 140 -5.17 -54.95 -22.84
C PRO A 140 -3.92 -54.10 -22.49
N ASN A 141 -3.59 -53.08 -23.29
CA ASN A 141 -2.43 -52.20 -23.06
C ASN A 141 -2.75 -50.92 -22.27
N MET A 142 -4.01 -50.76 -21.82
CA MET A 142 -4.48 -49.50 -21.20
C MET A 142 -3.76 -49.18 -19.89
N GLN A 143 -3.37 -50.19 -19.10
CA GLN A 143 -2.67 -49.98 -17.83
C GLN A 143 -1.27 -49.39 -18.03
N ASN A 144 -0.56 -49.76 -19.09
CA ASN A 144 0.76 -49.21 -19.40
C ASN A 144 0.65 -47.77 -19.93
N ASN A 145 -0.31 -47.50 -20.81
CA ASN A 145 -0.55 -46.15 -21.32
C ASN A 145 -1.04 -45.20 -20.21
N GLN A 146 -1.91 -45.66 -19.32
CA GLN A 146 -2.32 -44.90 -18.12
C GLN A 146 -1.12 -44.58 -17.22
N LYS A 147 -0.20 -45.53 -17.01
CA LYS A 147 1.02 -45.29 -16.23
C LYS A 147 1.90 -44.21 -16.88
N ILE A 148 2.09 -44.25 -18.19
CA ILE A 148 2.90 -43.28 -18.93
C ILE A 148 2.26 -41.88 -18.85
N VAL A 149 0.99 -41.75 -19.24
CA VAL A 149 0.26 -40.47 -19.22
C VAL A 149 0.18 -39.89 -17.81
N LYS A 150 -0.06 -40.73 -16.79
CA LYS A 150 -0.05 -40.29 -15.40
C LYS A 150 1.33 -39.80 -14.98
N LYS A 151 2.40 -40.52 -15.35
CA LYS A 151 3.77 -40.15 -15.00
C LYS A 151 4.16 -38.81 -15.64
N THR A 152 3.82 -38.59 -16.91
CA THR A 152 4.14 -37.35 -17.64
C THR A 152 3.34 -36.16 -17.12
N ASN A 153 2.02 -36.31 -16.92
CA ASN A 153 1.20 -35.22 -16.39
C ASN A 153 1.59 -34.84 -14.95
N MET A 154 1.86 -35.83 -14.08
CA MET A 154 2.33 -35.56 -12.72
C MET A 154 3.72 -34.92 -12.69
N ALA A 155 4.60 -35.23 -13.65
CA ALA A 155 5.88 -34.56 -13.79
C ALA A 155 5.70 -33.09 -14.22
N ALA A 156 4.83 -32.81 -15.20
CA ALA A 156 4.51 -31.45 -15.64
C ALA A 156 3.93 -30.62 -14.48
N LEU A 157 2.93 -31.15 -13.77
CA LEU A 157 2.35 -30.54 -12.58
C LEU A 157 3.43 -30.26 -11.52
N SER A 158 4.24 -31.27 -11.18
CA SER A 158 5.30 -31.11 -10.19
C SER A 158 6.32 -30.04 -10.59
N ASN A 159 6.64 -29.92 -11.88
CA ASN A 159 7.55 -28.90 -12.39
C ASN A 159 6.93 -27.50 -12.28
N VAL A 160 5.68 -27.31 -12.72
CA VAL A 160 4.96 -26.04 -12.58
C VAL A 160 4.93 -25.60 -11.11
N LEU A 161 4.59 -26.49 -10.18
CA LEU A 161 4.57 -26.17 -8.76
C LEU A 161 5.95 -25.79 -8.21
N LYS A 162 7.02 -26.47 -8.62
CA LYS A 162 8.39 -26.11 -8.22
C LYS A 162 8.79 -24.72 -8.73
N ILE A 163 8.45 -24.41 -9.97
CA ILE A 163 8.78 -23.13 -10.61
C ILE A 163 8.01 -21.99 -9.96
N LEU A 164 6.70 -22.14 -9.78
CA LEU A 164 5.88 -21.13 -9.11
C LEU A 164 6.31 -20.94 -7.65
N ARG A 165 6.68 -22.02 -6.95
CA ARG A 165 7.22 -21.91 -5.59
C ARG A 165 8.54 -21.12 -5.57
N PHE A 166 9.46 -21.44 -6.47
CA PHE A 166 10.71 -20.68 -6.61
C PHE A 166 10.45 -19.20 -6.92
N ALA A 167 9.51 -18.90 -7.82
CA ALA A 167 9.13 -17.54 -8.15
C ALA A 167 8.54 -16.79 -6.95
N THR A 168 7.64 -17.43 -6.21
CA THR A 168 6.99 -16.88 -5.00
C THR A 168 8.01 -16.60 -3.89
N ASP A 169 8.97 -17.51 -3.69
CA ASP A 169 9.91 -17.41 -2.58
C ASP A 169 11.09 -16.46 -2.88
N LYS A 170 11.48 -16.33 -4.16
CA LYS A 170 12.77 -15.69 -4.53
C LYS A 170 12.68 -14.52 -5.48
N LEU A 171 11.71 -14.51 -6.39
CA LEU A 171 11.70 -13.53 -7.51
C LEU A 171 10.65 -12.44 -7.31
N LEU A 172 9.42 -12.84 -6.98
CA LEU A 172 8.27 -11.94 -6.95
C LEU A 172 8.22 -10.98 -5.75
N PRO A 173 8.54 -11.37 -4.50
CA PRO A 173 8.25 -10.53 -3.32
C PRO A 173 8.72 -9.09 -3.42
N THR A 174 10.00 -8.89 -3.74
CA THR A 174 10.58 -7.53 -3.81
C THR A 174 10.09 -6.77 -5.02
N VAL A 175 10.05 -7.42 -6.19
CA VAL A 175 9.72 -6.74 -7.46
C VAL A 175 8.24 -6.34 -7.50
N CYS A 176 7.36 -7.20 -6.99
CA CYS A 176 5.94 -6.92 -6.88
C CYS A 176 5.65 -5.81 -5.88
N ALA A 177 6.29 -5.81 -4.70
CA ALA A 177 6.13 -4.74 -3.72
C ALA A 177 6.58 -3.38 -4.29
N ASP A 178 7.78 -3.33 -4.88
CA ASP A 178 8.32 -2.11 -5.53
C ASP A 178 7.36 -1.59 -6.60
N TYR A 179 6.90 -2.47 -7.49
CA TYR A 179 6.02 -2.08 -8.59
C TYR A 179 4.65 -1.59 -8.10
N CYS A 180 4.01 -2.34 -7.19
CA CYS A 180 2.67 -2.03 -6.69
C CYS A 180 2.69 -0.74 -5.85
N GLY A 181 3.74 -0.51 -5.05
CA GLY A 181 3.93 0.73 -4.30
C GLY A 181 4.05 1.95 -5.23
N MET A 182 4.67 1.81 -6.40
CA MET A 182 4.84 2.93 -7.34
C MET A 182 3.70 3.11 -8.33
N TYR A 183 2.87 2.10 -8.56
CA TYR A 183 1.87 2.07 -9.64
C TYR A 183 0.92 3.29 -9.62
N ASN A 184 0.24 3.53 -8.50
CA ASN A 184 -0.75 4.62 -8.39
C ASN A 184 -0.11 5.99 -8.64
N LEU A 185 1.09 6.21 -8.11
CA LEU A 185 1.85 7.43 -8.32
C LEU A 185 2.24 7.60 -9.79
N ALA A 186 2.73 6.53 -10.41
CA ALA A 186 3.16 6.56 -11.80
C ALA A 186 1.98 6.85 -12.75
N VAL A 187 0.81 6.24 -12.52
CA VAL A 187 -0.41 6.51 -13.29
C VAL A 187 -0.88 7.95 -13.12
N GLU A 188 -0.88 8.47 -11.89
CA GLU A 188 -1.25 9.87 -11.65
C GLU A 188 -0.30 10.82 -12.38
N VAL A 189 1.00 10.64 -12.23
CA VAL A 189 2.03 11.48 -12.88
C VAL A 189 1.92 11.36 -14.40
N LEU A 190 1.72 10.15 -14.93
CA LEU A 190 1.50 9.92 -16.36
C LEU A 190 0.30 10.71 -16.86
N SER A 191 -0.84 10.68 -16.14
CA SER A 191 -2.05 11.43 -16.50
C SER A 191 -1.85 12.96 -16.48
N ILE A 192 -0.98 13.47 -15.58
CA ILE A 192 -0.65 14.89 -15.50
C ILE A 192 0.23 15.28 -16.69
N GLU A 193 1.26 14.49 -16.97
CA GLU A 193 2.17 14.74 -18.09
C GLU A 193 1.45 14.63 -19.43
N LEU A 194 0.57 13.64 -19.63
CA LEU A 194 -0.23 13.53 -20.85
C LEU A 194 -1.12 14.78 -21.08
N ARG A 195 -1.69 15.36 -20.03
CA ARG A 195 -2.53 16.56 -20.13
C ARG A 195 -1.74 17.86 -20.35
N LYS A 196 -0.58 17.97 -19.71
CA LYS A 196 0.22 19.21 -19.71
C LYS A 196 1.28 19.24 -20.80
N ASN A 197 1.72 18.08 -21.27
CA ASN A 197 2.83 17.92 -22.20
C ASN A 197 2.35 17.28 -23.51
N VAL A 198 1.82 18.10 -24.40
CA VAL A 198 1.33 17.68 -25.72
C VAL A 198 2.40 16.91 -26.50
N SER A 199 3.67 17.30 -26.39
CA SER A 199 4.77 16.60 -27.07
C SER A 199 4.97 15.17 -26.55
N PHE A 200 4.81 14.96 -25.24
CA PHE A 200 4.87 13.65 -24.62
C PHE A 200 3.65 12.79 -24.96
N GLU A 201 2.46 13.38 -25.01
CA GLU A 201 1.25 12.70 -25.49
C GLU A 201 1.42 12.21 -26.93
N VAL A 202 1.84 13.10 -27.85
CA VAL A 202 2.09 12.74 -29.26
C VAL A 202 3.15 11.64 -29.37
N PHE A 203 4.22 11.72 -28.57
CA PHE A 203 5.23 10.68 -28.48
C PHE A 203 4.62 9.33 -28.06
N LEU A 204 3.85 9.30 -26.96
CA LEU A 204 3.23 8.08 -26.47
C LEU A 204 2.19 7.54 -27.44
N SER A 205 1.35 8.37 -28.05
CA SER A 205 0.40 7.95 -29.08
C SER A 205 1.09 7.34 -30.30
N LYS A 206 2.23 7.90 -30.73
CA LYS A 206 3.02 7.35 -31.84
C LYS A 206 3.63 5.99 -31.48
N LYS A 207 4.10 5.82 -30.24
CA LYS A 207 4.63 4.53 -29.75
C LYS A 207 3.53 3.51 -29.53
N ALA A 208 2.37 3.91 -29.04
CA ALA A 208 1.21 3.05 -28.82
C ALA A 208 0.73 2.39 -30.12
N LYS A 209 0.76 3.11 -31.24
CA LYS A 209 0.48 2.54 -32.57
C LYS A 209 1.40 1.39 -32.96
N ASN A 210 2.62 1.33 -32.40
CA ASN A 210 3.57 0.26 -32.68
C ASN A 210 3.44 -0.93 -31.73
N LEU A 211 2.63 -0.84 -30.66
CA LEU A 211 2.43 -1.93 -29.71
C LEU A 211 1.49 -3.04 -30.26
N GLY A 212 0.93 -2.87 -31.46
CA GLY A 212 -0.05 -3.77 -32.06
C GLY A 212 -1.51 -3.34 -31.83
N ASP A 213 -2.44 -3.96 -32.56
CA ASP A 213 -3.84 -3.52 -32.64
C ASP A 213 -4.58 -3.55 -31.30
N GLU A 214 -4.28 -4.49 -30.41
CA GLU A 214 -4.92 -4.55 -29.09
C GLU A 214 -4.29 -3.61 -28.07
N LEU A 215 -2.98 -3.40 -28.16
CA LEU A 215 -2.28 -2.52 -27.22
C LEU A 215 -2.46 -1.04 -27.55
N GLY A 216 -2.47 -0.68 -28.84
CA GLY A 216 -2.58 0.70 -29.29
C GLY A 216 -3.97 1.32 -29.15
N LYS A 217 -5.03 0.51 -29.01
CA LYS A 217 -6.42 0.98 -28.84
C LYS A 217 -6.73 1.47 -27.43
N HIS A 218 -5.97 1.03 -26.44
CA HIS A 218 -6.20 1.30 -25.03
C HIS A 218 -5.07 2.17 -24.47
N GLY A 219 -5.39 3.03 -23.50
CA GLY A 219 -4.39 3.85 -22.81
C GLY A 219 -3.29 3.00 -22.17
N LEU A 220 -2.08 3.56 -22.04
CA LEU A 220 -0.93 2.86 -21.46
C LEU A 220 -1.24 2.35 -20.04
N GLU A 221 -2.06 3.07 -19.29
CA GLU A 221 -2.51 2.76 -17.94
C GLU A 221 -3.20 1.38 -17.85
N ILE A 222 -3.98 1.00 -18.88
CA ILE A 222 -4.71 -0.28 -18.96
C ILE A 222 -3.73 -1.45 -19.09
N HIS A 223 -2.57 -1.23 -19.70
CA HIS A 223 -1.55 -2.26 -19.81
C HIS A 223 -0.65 -2.29 -18.58
N MET A 224 -0.46 -1.13 -17.92
CA MET A 224 0.31 -1.05 -16.69
C MET A 224 -0.32 -1.78 -15.49
N ILE A 225 -1.63 -2.03 -15.49
CA ILE A 225 -2.25 -2.81 -14.40
C ILE A 225 -2.04 -4.33 -14.56
N ARG A 226 -1.66 -4.82 -15.75
CA ARG A 226 -1.58 -6.27 -16.05
C ARG A 226 -0.64 -7.05 -15.10
N PRO A 227 0.55 -6.56 -14.71
CA PRO A 227 1.38 -7.27 -13.74
C PRO A 227 0.71 -7.43 -12.37
N ILE A 228 -0.04 -6.41 -11.92
CA ILE A 228 -0.80 -6.46 -10.67
C ILE A 228 -1.92 -7.52 -10.79
N GLN A 229 -2.66 -7.50 -11.89
CA GLN A 229 -3.68 -8.51 -12.18
C GLN A 229 -3.10 -9.93 -12.22
N ARG A 230 -1.87 -10.10 -12.74
CA ARG A 230 -1.21 -11.40 -12.79
C ARG A 230 -0.95 -11.98 -11.40
N ILE A 231 -0.43 -11.17 -10.48
CA ILE A 231 -0.14 -11.59 -9.10
C ILE A 231 -1.43 -12.10 -8.44
N CYS A 232 -2.53 -11.38 -8.61
CA CYS A 232 -3.85 -11.77 -8.09
C CYS A 232 -4.45 -13.00 -8.80
N ARG A 233 -4.01 -13.33 -10.02
CA ARG A 233 -4.53 -14.47 -10.79
C ARG A 233 -3.87 -15.80 -10.41
N TYR A 234 -2.63 -15.81 -9.90
CA TYR A 234 -1.97 -17.06 -9.50
C TYR A 234 -2.74 -17.86 -8.44
N PRO A 235 -3.26 -17.27 -7.34
CA PRO A 235 -4.09 -18.00 -6.37
C PRO A 235 -5.33 -18.67 -7.00
N LEU A 236 -5.95 -18.01 -7.98
CA LEU A 236 -7.13 -18.54 -8.69
C LEU A 236 -6.76 -19.73 -9.57
N LEU A 237 -5.65 -19.63 -10.31
CA LEU A 237 -5.15 -20.73 -11.15
C LEU A 237 -4.72 -21.94 -10.30
N LEU A 238 -4.13 -21.70 -9.12
CA LEU A 238 -3.78 -22.75 -8.18
C LEU A 238 -5.02 -23.42 -7.57
N GLU A 239 -6.09 -22.67 -7.31
CA GLU A 239 -7.36 -23.25 -6.87
C GLU A 239 -8.00 -24.13 -7.95
N GLU A 240 -7.98 -23.70 -9.21
CA GLU A 240 -8.44 -24.56 -10.32
C GLU A 240 -7.58 -25.81 -10.44
N LEU A 241 -6.26 -25.70 -10.28
CA LEU A 241 -5.35 -26.84 -10.31
C LEU A 241 -5.62 -27.82 -9.16
N ARG A 242 -5.93 -27.30 -7.96
CA ARG A 242 -6.30 -28.10 -6.78
C ARG A 242 -7.51 -29.00 -7.07
N LYS A 243 -8.54 -28.48 -7.73
CA LYS A 243 -9.75 -29.22 -8.12
C LYS A 243 -9.45 -30.40 -9.06
N THR A 244 -8.31 -30.38 -9.75
CA THR A 244 -7.88 -31.46 -10.65
C THR A 244 -7.07 -32.56 -9.97
N VAL A 245 -6.79 -32.45 -8.67
CA VAL A 245 -5.96 -33.38 -7.93
C VAL A 245 -6.83 -34.17 -6.93
N PRO A 246 -6.58 -35.47 -6.67
CA PRO A 246 -7.32 -36.22 -5.66
C PRO A 246 -7.20 -35.58 -4.26
N PRO A 247 -8.31 -35.50 -3.50
CA PRO A 247 -8.29 -34.90 -2.18
C PRO A 247 -7.42 -35.70 -1.20
N GLY A 248 -6.75 -35.00 -0.29
CA GLY A 248 -5.89 -35.57 0.75
C GLY A 248 -4.52 -36.04 0.27
N CYS A 249 -4.18 -35.92 -1.03
CA CYS A 249 -2.86 -36.31 -1.50
C CYS A 249 -1.81 -35.21 -1.23
N GLY A 250 -0.53 -35.58 -1.13
CA GLY A 250 0.55 -34.63 -0.85
C GLY A 250 0.68 -33.51 -1.88
N THR A 251 0.27 -33.73 -3.13
CA THR A 251 0.25 -32.68 -4.16
C THR A 251 -0.83 -31.63 -3.89
N GLU A 252 -2.01 -32.02 -3.40
CA GLU A 252 -3.05 -31.06 -3.01
C GLU A 252 -2.54 -30.14 -1.90
N LYS A 253 -1.91 -30.70 -0.86
CA LYS A 253 -1.29 -29.93 0.22
C LYS A 253 -0.27 -28.92 -0.31
N ARG A 254 0.61 -29.33 -1.23
CA ARG A 254 1.60 -28.42 -1.86
C ARG A 254 0.94 -27.30 -2.67
N ILE A 255 -0.18 -27.58 -3.35
CA ILE A 255 -0.95 -26.57 -4.09
C ILE A 255 -1.56 -25.56 -3.10
N MET A 256 -2.16 -26.05 -2.01
CA MET A 256 -2.75 -25.19 -0.98
C MET A 256 -1.72 -24.28 -0.31
N GLU A 257 -0.58 -24.84 0.11
CA GLU A 257 0.52 -24.06 0.69
C GLU A 257 1.00 -22.96 -0.25
N LEU A 258 1.25 -23.31 -1.52
CA LEU A 258 1.67 -22.35 -2.53
C LEU A 258 0.60 -21.29 -2.83
N LYS A 259 -0.68 -21.68 -2.82
CA LYS A 259 -1.81 -20.75 -2.99
C LYS A 259 -1.87 -19.75 -1.84
N ASP A 260 -1.69 -20.22 -0.61
CA ASP A 260 -1.69 -19.35 0.57
C ASP A 260 -0.49 -18.40 0.55
N ASP A 261 0.69 -18.88 0.13
CA ASP A 261 1.88 -18.04 -0.08
C ASP A 261 1.64 -16.95 -1.14
N MET A 262 1.07 -17.31 -2.30
CA MET A 262 0.74 -16.36 -3.37
C MET A 262 -0.36 -15.38 -2.95
N THR A 263 -1.31 -15.81 -2.11
CA THR A 263 -2.37 -14.93 -1.56
C THR A 263 -1.75 -13.90 -0.63
N ARG A 264 -0.87 -14.34 0.30
CA ARG A 264 -0.11 -13.43 1.16
C ARG A 264 0.73 -12.45 0.35
N LEU A 265 1.37 -12.90 -0.73
CA LEU A 265 2.12 -12.04 -1.63
C LEU A 265 1.24 -10.95 -2.26
N ALA A 266 0.05 -11.32 -2.76
CA ALA A 266 -0.90 -10.38 -3.33
C ALA A 266 -1.42 -9.38 -2.27
N ASP A 267 -1.74 -9.85 -1.07
CA ASP A 267 -2.18 -9.01 0.05
C ASP A 267 -1.10 -8.02 0.50
N ASN A 268 0.15 -8.47 0.55
CA ASN A 268 1.29 -7.61 0.86
C ASN A 268 1.49 -6.54 -0.22
N ALA A 269 1.44 -6.92 -1.50
CA ALA A 269 1.56 -5.98 -2.61
C ALA A 269 0.43 -4.95 -2.62
N ASN A 270 -0.81 -5.36 -2.31
CA ASN A 270 -1.96 -4.47 -2.15
C ASN A 270 -1.80 -3.54 -0.95
N SER A 271 -1.28 -4.05 0.18
CA SER A 271 -1.02 -3.26 1.38
C SER A 271 0.03 -2.18 1.11
N GLU A 272 1.08 -2.52 0.36
CA GLU A 272 2.13 -1.57 -0.07
C GLU A 272 1.57 -0.51 -1.02
N ALA A 273 0.75 -0.90 -2.00
CA ALA A 273 0.09 0.03 -2.91
C ALA A 273 -0.82 1.02 -2.16
N LYS A 274 -1.60 0.52 -1.19
CA LYS A 274 -2.43 1.34 -0.31
C LYS A 274 -1.58 2.26 0.56
N PHE A 275 -0.49 1.77 1.11
CA PHE A 275 0.44 2.57 1.91
C PHE A 275 1.03 3.72 1.08
N ALA A 276 1.54 3.45 -0.11
CA ALA A 276 2.06 4.48 -1.01
C ALA A 276 0.98 5.47 -1.47
N GLN A 277 -0.25 5.00 -1.73
CA GLN A 277 -1.36 5.91 -2.03
C GLN A 277 -1.69 6.81 -0.84
N ASN A 278 -1.72 6.25 0.36
CA ASN A 278 -1.95 7.00 1.59
C ASN A 278 -0.84 8.04 1.79
N MET A 279 0.43 7.71 1.54
CA MET A 279 1.55 8.65 1.54
C MET A 279 1.32 9.85 0.62
N LEU A 280 0.73 9.65 -0.57
CA LEU A 280 0.44 10.74 -1.50
C LEU A 280 -0.70 11.62 -1.01
N ILE A 281 -1.78 10.99 -0.51
CA ILE A 281 -2.90 11.70 0.10
C ILE A 281 -2.39 12.54 1.27
N MET A 282 -1.55 11.95 2.12
CA MET A 282 -0.85 12.60 3.22
C MET A 282 -0.07 13.83 2.77
N ALA A 283 0.79 13.68 1.75
CA ALA A 283 1.55 14.80 1.21
C ALA A 283 0.65 15.93 0.70
N ARG A 284 -0.50 15.61 0.08
CA ARG A 284 -1.48 16.63 -0.36
C ARG A 284 -2.18 17.30 0.81
N VAL A 285 -2.57 16.54 1.85
CA VAL A 285 -3.21 17.10 3.04
C VAL A 285 -2.24 18.00 3.79
N ASN A 286 -0.98 17.58 3.97
CA ASN A 286 0.07 18.34 4.65
C ASN A 286 0.30 19.71 4.00
N ARG A 287 0.26 19.81 2.66
CA ARG A 287 0.33 21.12 1.95
C ARG A 287 -0.83 22.07 2.31
N LYS A 288 -1.97 21.53 2.72
CA LYS A 288 -3.15 22.29 3.15
C LYS A 288 -3.20 22.54 4.65
N LEU A 289 -2.32 21.92 5.43
CA LEU A 289 -2.20 22.20 6.86
C LEU A 289 -1.42 23.50 7.07
N LYS A 290 -1.97 24.40 7.88
CA LYS A 290 -1.27 25.57 8.40
C LYS A 290 -1.34 25.53 9.91
N PHE A 291 -0.24 25.77 10.60
CA PHE A 291 -0.26 25.81 12.06
C PHE A 291 -0.65 27.21 12.53
N SER A 292 -1.46 27.29 13.59
CA SER A 292 -1.86 28.59 14.14
C SER A 292 -0.65 29.33 14.71
N LYS A 293 -0.67 30.68 14.66
CA LYS A 293 0.44 31.51 15.17
C LYS A 293 0.79 31.25 16.63
N HIS A 294 -0.17 30.76 17.42
CA HIS A 294 0.01 30.39 18.82
C HIS A 294 0.86 29.12 19.00
N LEU A 295 0.95 28.29 17.95
CA LEU A 295 1.88 27.16 17.86
C LEU A 295 3.24 27.58 17.28
N ASP A 296 3.34 28.76 16.66
CA ASP A 296 4.58 29.32 16.10
C ASP A 296 5.37 30.21 17.09
N THR A 297 4.99 30.28 18.37
CA THR A 297 5.51 31.24 19.37
C THR A 297 6.90 30.93 19.93
N SER A 298 7.81 30.37 19.13
CA SER A 298 9.24 30.34 19.51
C SER A 298 10.04 31.40 18.75
N LYS A 299 10.87 32.12 19.51
CA LYS A 299 11.90 33.08 19.06
C LYS A 299 12.99 32.45 18.15
N ASN A 300 12.74 31.28 17.56
CA ASN A 300 13.61 30.52 16.68
C ASN A 300 13.12 30.51 15.21
N LYS A 301 12.58 31.63 14.73
CA LYS A 301 12.08 31.81 13.35
C LYS A 301 13.09 31.47 12.23
N SER A 302 14.37 31.26 12.53
CA SER A 302 15.36 30.88 11.52
C SER A 302 15.37 29.39 11.14
N ASN A 303 14.64 28.51 11.84
CA ASN A 303 14.65 27.05 11.57
C ASN A 303 13.26 26.39 11.39
N ILE A 304 12.16 27.12 11.51
CA ILE A 304 10.82 26.50 11.72
C ILE A 304 10.09 26.17 10.41
N ASN A 305 10.24 26.99 9.36
CA ASN A 305 9.63 26.69 8.06
C ASN A 305 10.20 25.42 7.39
N GLY A 306 11.27 24.82 7.93
CA GLY A 306 11.81 23.53 7.47
C GLY A 306 11.45 22.32 8.34
N ASN A 307 10.82 22.50 9.51
CA ASN A 307 10.70 21.42 10.51
C ASN A 307 9.29 20.85 10.71
N ALA A 308 8.22 21.61 10.49
CA ALA A 308 6.87 21.01 10.44
C ALA A 308 6.74 20.07 9.23
N ASP A 309 7.35 20.45 8.10
CA ASP A 309 7.53 19.57 6.96
C ASP A 309 8.39 18.36 7.32
N SER A 310 9.41 18.47 8.18
CA SER A 310 10.32 17.34 8.51
C SER A 310 9.70 16.28 9.43
N ILE A 311 8.76 16.65 10.31
CA ILE A 311 8.03 15.68 11.18
C ILE A 311 6.95 14.95 10.38
N LEU A 312 6.25 15.63 9.48
CA LEU A 312 5.16 15.06 8.67
C LEU A 312 5.63 14.44 7.34
N SER A 313 6.89 14.61 6.96
CA SER A 313 7.50 13.98 5.77
C SER A 313 8.31 12.72 6.07
N ASP A 314 8.38 12.28 7.33
CA ASP A 314 9.06 11.03 7.68
C ASP A 314 8.31 9.83 7.06
N PRO A 315 8.92 9.09 6.11
CA PRO A 315 8.26 8.00 5.42
C PRO A 315 7.88 6.82 6.33
N LEU A 316 8.43 6.75 7.56
CA LEU A 316 8.12 5.69 8.52
C LEU A 316 6.77 5.89 9.25
N TYR A 317 6.09 7.03 9.09
CA TYR A 317 4.95 7.43 9.92
C TYR A 317 3.69 7.78 9.14
N ASN A 318 3.28 6.96 8.18
CA ASN A 318 2.09 7.29 7.38
C ASN A 318 1.18 6.10 7.17
N ARG A 319 0.71 5.52 8.28
CA ARG A 319 -0.57 4.82 8.29
C ARG A 319 -1.67 5.82 8.57
N ILE A 320 -2.44 6.11 7.52
CA ILE A 320 -3.75 6.74 7.64
C ILE A 320 -4.71 5.74 8.28
N LEU A 321 -5.34 6.15 9.38
CA LEU A 321 -6.62 5.64 9.84
C LEU A 321 -7.67 6.71 9.48
N TYR A 322 -8.15 6.77 8.22
CA TYR A 322 -9.20 7.73 7.83
C TYR A 322 -10.27 7.23 6.87
N LEU A 323 -11.39 7.92 7.05
CA LEU A 323 -12.64 8.00 6.32
C LEU A 323 -13.66 6.93 6.75
N SER A 324 -14.79 7.42 7.28
CA SER A 324 -15.92 6.60 7.68
C SER A 324 -16.38 5.72 6.52
N LYS A 325 -17.09 4.63 6.82
CA LYS A 325 -17.56 3.66 5.82
C LYS A 325 -18.35 4.32 4.68
N SER A 326 -19.13 5.37 4.99
CA SER A 326 -19.87 6.18 4.00
C SER A 326 -18.97 7.00 3.06
N GLN A 327 -17.77 7.39 3.51
CA GLN A 327 -16.79 8.15 2.71
C GLN A 327 -15.95 7.24 1.80
N ARG A 328 -15.69 5.98 2.18
CA ARG A 328 -15.03 4.98 1.30
C ARG A 328 -15.89 4.62 0.09
N ASN A 329 -17.20 4.45 0.30
CA ASN A 329 -18.13 4.19 -0.79
C ASN A 329 -18.21 5.39 -1.74
N ARG A 330 -18.22 6.63 -1.23
CA ARG A 330 -18.23 7.85 -2.07
C ARG A 330 -16.95 8.08 -2.86
N LEU A 331 -15.77 7.69 -2.34
CA LEU A 331 -14.50 7.73 -3.08
C LEU A 331 -14.46 6.73 -4.24
N ALA A 332 -15.04 5.53 -4.06
CA ALA A 332 -15.17 4.54 -5.13
C ALA A 332 -16.10 5.04 -6.26
N PHE A 333 -17.12 5.84 -5.94
CA PHE A 333 -18.01 6.45 -6.94
C PHE A 333 -17.48 7.77 -7.54
N ALA A 334 -16.55 8.47 -6.88
CA ALA A 334 -15.99 9.74 -7.37
C ALA A 334 -14.85 9.57 -8.40
N GLN A 335 -14.32 8.35 -8.60
CA GLN A 335 -13.33 8.08 -9.64
C GLN A 335 -13.91 8.14 -11.07
N ASP A 336 -15.23 8.07 -11.23
CA ASP A 336 -15.89 8.17 -12.54
C ASP A 336 -16.19 9.62 -12.98
N ASP A 337 -16.05 10.61 -12.07
CA ASP A 337 -16.24 12.05 -12.37
C ASP A 337 -14.89 12.80 -12.40
N ALA A 338 -14.08 12.51 -13.43
CA ALA A 338 -12.70 13.02 -13.57
C ALA A 338 -12.54 14.54 -13.81
N ASN A 339 -13.62 15.34 -13.79
CA ASN A 339 -13.60 16.76 -14.13
C ASN A 339 -13.88 17.74 -12.98
N ASN A 340 -14.00 17.26 -11.73
CA ASN A 340 -14.11 18.15 -10.58
C ASN A 340 -12.86 18.07 -9.69
N GLU A 341 -12.02 19.12 -9.70
CA GLU A 341 -10.88 19.33 -8.79
C GLU A 341 -11.28 19.43 -7.30
N SER A 342 -12.54 19.24 -6.97
CA SER A 342 -12.96 18.98 -5.60
C SER A 342 -12.59 17.55 -5.22
N LEU A 343 -11.52 17.40 -4.42
CA LEU A 343 -11.38 16.25 -3.51
C LEU A 343 -12.77 15.96 -2.89
N PRO A 344 -13.19 14.70 -2.72
CA PRO A 344 -14.44 14.40 -2.05
C PRO A 344 -14.47 15.19 -0.75
N VAL A 345 -15.43 16.12 -0.68
CA VAL A 345 -15.62 16.98 0.47
C VAL A 345 -15.82 16.03 1.65
N PRO A 346 -14.97 16.08 2.71
CA PRO A 346 -15.32 15.37 3.93
C PRO A 346 -16.72 15.84 4.31
N GLY A 347 -17.68 14.91 4.33
CA GLY A 347 -19.02 15.20 4.84
C GLY A 347 -18.86 15.96 6.14
N MET A 348 -19.46 17.15 6.21
CA MET A 348 -19.32 18.12 7.30
C MET A 348 -19.79 17.52 8.62
N GLY A 349 -18.96 16.72 9.27
CA GLY A 349 -19.07 16.37 10.67
C GLY A 349 -17.95 17.09 11.40
N GLY A 350 -18.18 18.34 11.76
CA GLY A 350 -17.32 18.96 12.76
C GLY A 350 -17.50 18.18 14.06
N VAL A 351 -16.40 17.73 14.67
CA VAL A 351 -16.46 17.02 15.95
C VAL A 351 -16.50 18.08 17.04
N PHE A 352 -17.43 17.93 17.98
CA PHE A 352 -17.43 18.75 19.18
C PHE A 352 -16.30 18.28 20.07
N VAL A 353 -15.33 19.14 20.32
CA VAL A 353 -14.19 18.81 21.18
C VAL A 353 -14.24 19.66 22.42
N LYS A 354 -14.27 18.99 23.58
CA LYS A 354 -14.12 19.60 24.89
C LYS A 354 -12.79 19.15 25.47
N VAL A 355 -11.97 20.11 25.88
CA VAL A 355 -10.66 19.86 26.51
C VAL A 355 -10.75 20.35 27.95
N GLY A 356 -10.77 19.43 28.92
CA GLY A 356 -11.04 19.75 30.33
C GLY A 356 -12.36 20.51 30.53
N GLU A 357 -12.32 21.61 31.30
CA GLU A 357 -13.50 22.44 31.59
C GLU A 357 -13.80 23.50 30.51
N ALA A 358 -13.04 23.54 29.41
CA ALA A 358 -13.22 24.55 28.38
C ALA A 358 -14.59 24.41 27.68
N ARG A 359 -15.11 25.53 27.15
CA ARG A 359 -16.31 25.51 26.31
C ARG A 359 -16.05 24.63 25.07
N PRO A 360 -17.01 23.75 24.70
CA PRO A 360 -16.87 22.90 23.53
C PRO A 360 -16.70 23.75 22.28
N LYS A 361 -15.81 23.30 21.40
CA LYS A 361 -15.54 23.93 20.10
C LYS A 361 -15.61 22.89 19.00
N VAL A 362 -16.07 23.31 17.83
CA VAL A 362 -16.14 22.43 16.66
C VAL A 362 -14.79 22.42 15.94
N TYR A 363 -14.21 21.23 15.80
CA TYR A 363 -12.97 21.01 15.06
C TYR A 363 -13.15 19.95 13.98
N HIS A 364 -12.31 20.05 12.95
CA HIS A 364 -11.98 18.93 12.09
C HIS A 364 -10.86 18.14 12.77
N VAL A 365 -11.13 16.89 13.07
CA VAL A 365 -10.18 15.99 13.71
C VAL A 365 -9.42 15.24 12.62
N LEU A 366 -8.10 15.21 12.74
CA LEU A 366 -7.18 14.42 11.92
C LEU A 366 -6.36 13.52 12.86
N LEU A 367 -5.95 12.34 12.42
CA LEU A 367 -5.41 11.20 13.18
C LEU A 367 -4.30 10.56 12.35
N TYR A 368 -3.08 10.97 12.63
CA TYR A 368 -1.89 10.56 11.91
C TYR A 368 -1.13 9.56 12.75
N ASN A 369 -1.32 8.27 12.46
CA ASN A 369 -0.89 7.15 13.28
C ASN A 369 -1.38 7.32 14.72
N ASP A 370 -0.54 7.87 15.60
CA ASP A 370 -0.73 8.08 17.02
C ASP A 370 -0.79 9.57 17.39
N ILE A 371 -1.10 10.45 16.44
CA ILE A 371 -1.21 11.89 16.67
C ILE A 371 -2.58 12.38 16.21
N LEU A 372 -3.35 12.98 17.12
CA LEU A 372 -4.62 13.62 16.82
C LEU A 372 -4.40 15.14 16.60
N LEU A 373 -4.66 15.66 15.39
CA LEU A 373 -4.70 17.10 15.13
C LEU A 373 -6.13 17.63 15.21
N LEU A 374 -6.31 18.74 15.90
CA LEU A 374 -7.56 19.49 15.91
C LEU A 374 -7.39 20.74 15.04
N ALA A 375 -8.08 20.78 13.90
CA ALA A 375 -7.97 21.86 12.94
C ALA A 375 -9.30 22.58 12.71
N THR A 376 -9.24 23.88 12.42
CA THR A 376 -10.40 24.64 11.91
C THR A 376 -10.24 24.87 10.42
N VAL A 377 -11.29 24.66 9.63
CA VAL A 377 -11.25 24.97 8.19
C VAL A 377 -11.30 26.49 8.00
N LYS A 378 -10.41 26.99 7.15
CA LYS A 378 -10.37 28.38 6.73
C LYS A 378 -10.42 28.42 5.20
N LEU A 379 -11.14 29.41 4.68
CA LEU A 379 -11.16 29.71 3.26
C LEU A 379 -10.12 30.79 2.98
N HIS A 380 -9.14 30.49 2.14
CA HIS A 380 -8.28 31.52 1.59
C HIS A 380 -9.01 32.18 0.43
N ARG A 381 -9.50 33.40 0.65
CA ARG A 381 -10.03 34.25 -0.43
C ARG A 381 -8.85 34.91 -1.13
N SER A 382 -8.47 34.39 -2.28
CA SER A 382 -7.61 35.10 -3.24
C SER A 382 -8.49 35.77 -4.28
N TRP A 383 -8.13 36.98 -4.71
CA TRP A 383 -8.83 37.68 -5.80
C TRP A 383 -8.60 37.04 -7.17
N VAL A 384 -7.56 36.21 -7.30
CA VAL A 384 -7.07 35.65 -8.58
C VAL A 384 -7.36 34.15 -8.71
N HIS A 385 -7.61 33.45 -7.61
CA HIS A 385 -7.83 32.00 -7.60
C HIS A 385 -9.13 31.64 -6.88
N PRO A 386 -9.83 30.57 -7.33
CA PRO A 386 -10.98 30.04 -6.59
C PRO A 386 -10.62 29.78 -5.13
N THR A 387 -11.57 29.99 -4.22
CA THR A 387 -11.34 29.95 -2.77
C THR A 387 -10.73 28.61 -2.34
N GLU A 388 -9.44 28.61 -2.02
CA GLU A 388 -8.74 27.41 -1.58
C GLU A 388 -9.02 27.17 -0.10
N LYS A 389 -9.52 25.97 0.24
CA LYS A 389 -9.71 25.53 1.63
C LYS A 389 -8.38 25.05 2.21
N TYR A 390 -8.01 25.58 3.38
CA TYR A 390 -6.89 25.08 4.17
C TYR A 390 -7.34 24.78 5.61
N TYR A 391 -6.59 23.93 6.29
CA TYR A 391 -6.85 23.51 7.66
C TYR A 391 -5.88 24.23 8.60
N LEU A 392 -6.40 25.10 9.45
CA LEU A 392 -5.62 25.75 10.50
C LEU A 392 -5.55 24.82 11.72
N VAL A 393 -4.43 24.13 11.91
CA VAL A 393 -4.17 23.25 13.06
C VAL A 393 -4.03 24.11 14.31
N ASN A 394 -4.92 23.87 15.27
CA ASN A 394 -5.00 24.60 16.53
C ASN A 394 -4.42 23.78 17.70
N CYS A 395 -4.45 22.45 17.59
CA CYS A 395 -3.95 21.55 18.62
C CYS A 395 -3.32 20.30 17.98
N VAL A 396 -2.27 19.78 18.62
CA VAL A 396 -1.60 18.52 18.27
C VAL A 396 -1.55 17.68 19.54
N LEU A 397 -2.11 16.48 19.49
CA LEU A 397 -2.32 15.62 20.64
C LEU A 397 -1.68 14.27 20.39
N PRO A 398 -0.51 13.96 20.99
CA PRO A 398 0.05 12.62 20.93
C PRO A 398 -0.83 11.66 21.73
N LEU A 399 -1.17 10.52 21.13
CA LEU A 399 -1.95 9.44 21.75
C LEU A 399 -1.05 8.43 22.49
N HIS A 400 0.26 8.66 22.53
CA HIS A 400 1.19 7.84 23.28
C HIS A 400 0.85 7.82 24.77
N GLY A 401 0.66 6.63 25.34
CA GLY A 401 0.24 6.48 26.73
C GLY A 401 -1.21 6.93 26.98
N GLY A 402 -2.00 7.12 25.92
CA GLY A 402 -3.43 7.36 26.02
C GLY A 402 -4.18 6.14 26.54
N SER A 403 -5.26 6.39 27.26
CA SER A 403 -6.27 5.40 27.66
C SER A 403 -7.63 5.94 27.27
N LEU A 404 -8.49 5.07 26.76
CA LEU A 404 -9.87 5.42 26.45
C LEU A 404 -10.75 5.21 27.67
N GLY A 405 -11.58 6.21 27.97
CA GLY A 405 -12.68 6.10 28.91
C GLY A 405 -13.99 6.12 28.14
N GLU A 406 -14.78 5.06 28.27
CA GLU A 406 -16.17 5.11 27.82
C GLU A 406 -16.97 5.95 28.82
N HIS A 407 -17.66 6.97 28.31
CA HIS A 407 -18.74 7.57 29.08
C HIS A 407 -19.95 6.66 28.99
N VAL A 408 -20.36 6.11 30.14
CA VAL A 408 -21.72 5.63 30.29
C VAL A 408 -22.62 6.84 30.07
N GLU A 409 -23.58 6.74 29.15
CA GLU A 409 -24.63 7.74 28.92
C GLU A 409 -25.46 7.85 30.22
N THR A 410 -24.96 8.58 31.21
CA THR A 410 -25.80 9.06 32.30
C THR A 410 -26.73 10.07 31.66
N GLU A 411 -28.03 9.79 31.65
CA GLU A 411 -29.10 10.66 31.19
C GLU A 411 -28.86 12.09 31.69
N ALA A 412 -28.18 12.90 30.87
CA ALA A 412 -27.89 14.27 31.19
C ALA A 412 -29.21 15.02 30.98
N GLN A 413 -29.98 15.18 32.07
CA GLN A 413 -31.22 15.96 32.12
C GLN A 413 -31.04 17.47 31.84
N ASP A 414 -29.83 17.91 31.46
CA ASP A 414 -29.59 19.26 31.00
C ASP A 414 -29.99 19.39 29.52
N ASN A 415 -31.25 19.80 29.34
CA ASN A 415 -32.05 19.91 28.11
C ASN A 415 -31.46 20.71 26.90
N ASN A 416 -30.16 21.02 26.82
CA ASN A 416 -29.65 21.96 25.82
C ASN A 416 -28.36 21.55 25.07
N SER A 417 -27.86 20.32 25.18
CA SER A 417 -26.72 19.86 24.36
C SER A 417 -27.08 18.68 23.46
N GLU A 418 -27.24 18.94 22.16
CA GLU A 418 -27.61 17.99 21.09
C GLU A 418 -26.54 16.93 20.74
N CYS A 419 -25.48 16.75 21.54
CA CYS A 419 -24.45 15.74 21.30
C CYS A 419 -24.73 14.49 22.12
N LEU A 420 -25.46 13.54 21.54
CA LEU A 420 -25.86 12.31 22.22
C LEU A 420 -24.72 11.28 22.33
N HIS A 421 -23.71 11.35 21.46
CA HIS A 421 -22.70 10.29 21.35
C HIS A 421 -21.29 10.83 21.58
N MET A 422 -20.68 10.49 22.71
CA MET A 422 -19.35 10.99 23.10
C MET A 422 -18.44 9.87 23.60
N PHE A 423 -17.12 10.04 23.44
CA PHE A 423 -16.12 9.27 24.19
C PHE A 423 -14.97 10.18 24.65
N THR A 424 -14.30 9.78 25.74
CA THR A 424 -13.20 10.57 26.33
C THR A 424 -11.87 9.86 26.15
N ILE A 425 -10.87 10.61 25.69
CA ILE A 425 -9.48 10.18 25.59
C ILE A 425 -8.72 10.79 26.76
N GLY A 426 -8.26 9.94 27.69
CA GLY A 426 -7.35 10.34 28.76
C GLY A 426 -5.90 10.18 28.30
N ILE A 427 -5.14 11.27 28.22
CA ILE A 427 -3.73 11.24 27.80
C ILE A 427 -2.84 11.36 29.04
N ARG A 428 -2.06 10.31 29.34
CA ARG A 428 -1.08 10.33 30.43
C ARG A 428 0.27 10.83 29.93
N ASN A 429 0.90 11.71 30.71
CA ASN A 429 2.29 12.04 30.44
C ASN A 429 3.21 10.98 31.05
N PRO A 430 4.01 10.27 30.25
CA PRO A 430 4.87 9.21 30.75
C PRO A 430 5.91 9.71 31.77
N SER A 431 6.25 11.00 31.76
CA SER A 431 7.19 11.57 32.73
C SER A 431 6.58 11.84 34.11
N TRP A 432 5.26 12.04 34.20
CA TRP A 432 4.61 12.52 35.43
C TRP A 432 3.64 11.52 36.07
N GLY A 433 3.32 10.41 35.38
CA GLY A 433 2.52 9.31 35.93
C GLY A 433 1.02 9.58 36.10
N ALA A 434 0.58 10.85 36.07
CA ALA A 434 -0.83 11.25 36.12
C ALA A 434 -1.44 11.46 34.71
N ILE A 435 -2.77 11.39 34.61
CA ILE A 435 -3.52 11.85 33.43
C ILE A 435 -3.35 13.36 33.37
N ASN A 436 -2.73 13.85 32.31
CA ASN A 436 -2.47 15.29 32.18
C ASN A 436 -3.63 16.00 31.48
N TYR A 437 -4.36 15.31 30.61
CA TYR A 437 -5.45 15.91 29.83
C TYR A 437 -6.54 14.87 29.53
N GLU A 438 -7.80 15.30 29.66
CA GLU A 438 -8.98 14.59 29.18
C GLU A 438 -9.59 15.37 28.01
N ILE A 439 -9.89 14.64 26.94
CA ILE A 439 -10.45 15.20 25.71
C ILE A 439 -11.70 14.42 25.37
N THR A 440 -12.85 15.08 25.43
CA THR A 440 -14.13 14.49 25.07
C THR A 440 -14.44 14.86 23.62
N LEU A 441 -14.67 13.86 22.79
CA LEU A 441 -15.07 13.99 21.40
C LEU A 441 -16.56 13.64 21.28
N GLY A 442 -17.37 14.57 20.80
CA GLY A 442 -18.81 14.42 20.59
C GLY A 442 -19.19 14.39 19.10
N TYR A 443 -20.09 13.48 18.76
CA TYR A 443 -20.53 13.18 17.40
C TYR A 443 -22.05 13.27 17.27
N SER A 444 -22.50 13.54 16.04
CA SER A 444 -23.92 13.62 15.68
C SER A 444 -24.64 12.26 15.69
N ASP A 445 -23.90 11.18 15.48
CA ASP A 445 -24.44 9.84 15.31
C ASP A 445 -23.49 8.78 15.89
N GLN A 446 -24.11 7.69 16.37
CA GLN A 446 -23.46 6.55 17.01
C GLN A 446 -22.48 5.83 16.07
N GLU A 447 -22.82 5.67 14.78
CA GLU A 447 -21.94 4.98 13.82
C GLU A 447 -20.61 5.72 13.64
N THR A 448 -20.66 7.06 13.57
CA THR A 448 -19.46 7.89 13.50
C THR A 448 -18.67 7.81 14.80
N ARG A 449 -19.33 7.83 15.98
CA ARG A 449 -18.66 7.63 17.27
C ARG A 449 -17.89 6.31 17.31
N ASP A 450 -18.56 5.19 16.99
CA ASP A 450 -17.97 3.85 17.04
C ASP A 450 -16.81 3.70 16.07
N TYR A 451 -16.96 4.25 14.86
CA TYR A 451 -15.86 4.32 13.91
C TYR A 451 -14.64 5.04 14.49
N TRP A 452 -14.82 6.21 15.09
CA TRP A 452 -13.70 6.95 15.66
C TRP A 452 -13.10 6.29 16.90
N LEU A 453 -13.92 5.66 17.74
CA LEU A 453 -13.45 4.91 18.90
C LEU A 453 -12.51 3.79 18.46
N GLU A 454 -12.91 2.94 17.50
CA GLU A 454 -12.09 1.85 16.95
C GLU A 454 -10.76 2.38 16.37
N ASN A 455 -10.79 3.48 15.62
CA ASN A 455 -9.57 4.04 15.02
C ASN A 455 -8.63 4.65 16.07
N VAL A 456 -9.16 5.26 17.14
CA VAL A 456 -8.33 5.79 18.23
C VAL A 456 -7.75 4.65 19.08
N GLU A 457 -8.51 3.58 19.31
CA GLU A 457 -8.01 2.35 19.96
C GLU A 457 -6.84 1.74 19.19
N ASP A 458 -7.00 1.59 17.87
CA ASP A 458 -5.96 1.07 16.99
C ASP A 458 -4.71 1.96 17.00
N ALA A 459 -4.89 3.28 17.00
CA ALA A 459 -3.80 4.26 17.09
C ALA A 459 -3.01 4.14 18.42
N ILE A 460 -3.72 4.03 19.55
CA ILE A 460 -3.11 3.85 20.88
C ILE A 460 -2.38 2.51 20.93
N SER A 461 -3.00 1.43 20.45
CA SER A 461 -2.41 0.09 20.38
C SER A 461 -1.16 0.05 19.49
N TYR A 462 -1.19 0.75 18.35
CA TYR A 462 -0.05 0.89 17.46
C TYR A 462 1.12 1.63 18.13
N SER A 463 0.83 2.74 18.81
CA SER A 463 1.82 3.52 19.56
C SER A 463 2.48 2.69 20.68
N ALA A 464 1.68 1.89 21.39
CA ALA A 464 2.17 1.01 22.45
C ALA A 464 3.12 -0.09 21.92
N LYS A 465 2.88 -0.59 20.70
CA LYS A 465 3.74 -1.60 20.04
C LYS A 465 5.03 -1.01 19.45
N ASN A 466 5.10 0.30 19.23
CA ASN A 466 6.23 0.97 18.58
C ASN A 466 6.74 2.18 19.40
N PRO A 467 7.20 1.98 20.64
CA PRO A 467 7.52 3.10 21.55
C PRO A 467 8.66 3.99 21.07
N ASP A 468 9.67 3.44 20.39
CA ASP A 468 10.85 4.19 19.93
C ASP A 468 10.52 5.19 18.83
N SER A 469 9.57 4.83 17.96
CA SER A 469 9.13 5.71 16.90
C SER A 469 8.37 6.90 17.52
N THR A 470 7.41 6.61 18.38
CA THR A 470 6.59 7.62 19.03
C THR A 470 7.39 8.55 19.94
N LYS A 471 8.36 8.03 20.70
CA LYS A 471 9.14 8.83 21.67
C LYS A 471 9.91 9.97 21.03
N SER A 472 10.57 9.73 19.89
CA SER A 472 11.32 10.76 19.15
C SER A 472 10.42 11.90 18.68
N ILE A 473 9.20 11.59 18.25
CA ILE A 473 8.22 12.59 17.83
C ILE A 473 7.64 13.31 19.04
N TYR A 474 7.28 12.57 20.09
CA TYR A 474 6.79 13.15 21.34
C TYR A 474 7.80 14.16 21.89
N GLU A 475 9.08 13.82 21.96
CA GLU A 475 10.14 14.73 22.41
C GLU A 475 10.30 15.94 21.49
N LYS A 476 10.14 15.80 20.17
CA LYS A 476 10.17 16.94 19.23
C LYS A 476 8.94 17.84 19.38
N LEU A 477 7.75 17.27 19.54
CA LEU A 477 6.48 17.99 19.63
C LEU A 477 6.29 18.65 21.00
N THR A 478 6.57 17.94 22.09
CA THR A 478 6.49 18.51 23.45
C THR A 478 7.54 19.58 23.70
N ASN A 479 8.69 19.57 23.02
CA ASN A 479 9.64 20.68 23.15
C ASN A 479 9.28 21.91 22.29
N GLN A 480 8.39 21.78 21.29
CA GLN A 480 8.06 22.85 20.34
C GLN A 480 6.64 23.42 20.46
N TYR A 481 5.67 22.61 20.87
CA TYR A 481 4.24 22.89 20.70
C TYR A 481 3.40 22.74 21.98
N VAL A 482 4.02 22.79 23.17
CA VAL A 482 3.25 22.78 24.43
C VAL A 482 2.17 23.86 24.38
N LEU A 483 0.95 23.45 24.74
CA LEU A 483 -0.28 24.22 24.97
C LEU A 483 -0.12 25.32 26.05
N ALA A 484 0.93 26.12 25.99
CA ALA A 484 1.18 27.19 26.95
C ALA A 484 0.36 28.46 26.66
N ASP A 485 -0.18 28.63 25.45
CA ASP A 485 -0.64 29.96 24.99
C ASP A 485 -2.03 30.01 24.33
N THR A 486 -2.84 28.94 24.40
CA THR A 486 -4.20 28.94 23.82
C THR A 486 -5.26 29.62 24.71
N GLY A 487 -4.90 30.13 25.88
CA GLY A 487 -5.85 30.70 26.85
C GLY A 487 -6.85 29.67 27.41
N ILE A 488 -6.65 28.37 27.11
CA ILE A 488 -7.47 27.25 27.58
C ILE A 488 -7.09 26.86 29.02
N LEU A 489 -5.87 27.18 29.45
CA LEU A 489 -5.40 27.05 30.84
C LEU A 489 -5.20 28.44 31.43
N LYS A 490 -6.17 28.96 32.18
CA LYS A 490 -5.87 30.01 33.16
C LYS A 490 -4.97 29.39 34.23
N SER A 491 -3.93 30.08 34.66
CA SER A 491 -2.94 29.67 35.66
C SER A 491 -3.50 29.34 37.06
N SER A 492 -4.83 29.34 37.23
CA SER A 492 -5.52 29.11 38.49
C SER A 492 -5.71 27.65 38.87
N SER A 493 -5.40 26.69 37.99
CA SER A 493 -5.61 25.25 38.26
C SER A 493 -4.33 24.45 38.57
N PHE A 494 -3.15 25.09 38.58
CA PHE A 494 -1.92 24.41 38.99
C PHE A 494 -1.82 24.34 40.52
N SER A 495 -1.51 23.17 41.06
CA SER A 495 -1.19 23.06 42.49
C SER A 495 0.05 23.92 42.81
N GLU A 496 0.18 24.38 44.06
CA GLU A 496 1.36 25.14 44.51
C GLU A 496 2.67 24.39 44.20
N GLU A 497 2.65 23.05 44.24
CA GLU A 497 3.79 22.20 43.91
C GLU A 497 4.17 22.25 42.42
N GLU A 498 3.18 22.33 41.52
CA GLU A 498 3.42 22.45 40.08
C GLU A 498 3.97 23.82 39.70
N LYS A 499 3.53 24.89 40.37
CA LYS A 499 4.10 26.24 40.20
C LYS A 499 5.56 26.26 40.64
N LEU A 500 5.86 25.64 41.78
CA LEU A 500 7.21 25.56 42.34
C LEU A 500 8.17 24.74 41.46
N CYS A 501 7.70 23.64 40.87
CA CYS A 501 8.50 22.83 39.93
C CYS A 501 8.84 23.59 38.64
N ARG A 502 7.91 24.39 38.12
CA ARG A 502 8.14 25.24 36.94
C ARG A 502 9.13 26.35 37.23
N GLU A 503 9.03 26.99 38.40
CA GLU A 503 9.93 28.05 38.81
C GLU A 503 11.37 27.52 38.99
N LYS A 504 11.54 26.35 39.63
CA LYS A 504 12.84 25.68 39.76
C LYS A 504 13.44 25.25 38.42
N SER A 505 12.61 24.77 37.48
CA SER A 505 13.06 24.39 36.13
C SER A 505 13.48 25.59 35.30
N ALA A 506 12.77 26.72 35.40
CA ALA A 506 13.12 27.96 34.73
C ALA A 506 14.45 28.55 35.26
N ILE A 507 14.68 28.45 36.58
CA ILE A 507 15.94 28.86 37.22
C ILE A 507 17.11 27.95 36.78
N LEU A 508 16.90 26.64 36.68
CA LEU A 508 17.91 25.70 36.19
C LEU A 508 18.31 25.99 34.74
N ILE A 509 17.33 26.25 33.87
CA ILE A 509 17.56 26.61 32.47
C ILE A 509 18.29 27.96 32.36
N GLN A 510 17.91 28.98 33.15
CA GLN A 510 18.63 30.27 33.17
C GLN A 510 20.07 30.13 33.70
N SER A 511 20.32 29.23 34.64
CA SER A 511 21.67 28.97 35.16
C SER A 511 22.58 28.29 34.13
N HIS A 512 22.01 27.42 33.28
CA HIS A 512 22.78 26.66 32.29
C HIS A 512 23.22 27.50 31.07
N TYR A 513 22.55 28.62 30.81
CA TYR A 513 22.83 29.50 29.66
C TYR A 513 23.69 30.74 29.96
N ARG A 514 24.17 30.95 31.20
CA ARG A 514 25.02 32.11 31.56
C ARG A 514 26.49 32.01 31.13
N GLY A 515 26.91 30.96 30.42
CA GLY A 515 28.33 30.67 30.19
C GLY A 515 28.98 31.13 28.86
N LYS A 516 28.26 31.70 27.89
CA LYS A 516 28.90 32.06 26.59
C LYS A 516 28.45 33.42 26.07
N SER A 517 29.38 34.38 26.07
CA SER A 517 29.14 35.76 25.64
C SER A 517 28.73 35.84 24.16
N SER A 518 27.75 36.70 23.89
CA SER A 518 27.20 37.02 22.56
C SER A 518 28.28 37.31 21.49
N ARG A 519 29.45 37.83 21.89
CA ARG A 519 30.56 38.18 20.98
C ARG A 519 31.21 36.96 20.29
N THR A 520 31.26 35.80 20.94
CA THR A 520 31.88 34.59 20.36
C THR A 520 31.00 33.98 19.26
N LEU A 521 29.67 34.09 19.40
CA LEU A 521 28.72 33.59 18.42
C LEU A 521 28.72 34.44 17.13
N THR A 522 28.86 35.77 17.26
CA THR A 522 28.97 36.70 16.12
C THR A 522 30.27 36.50 15.34
N TYR A 523 31.37 36.18 16.03
CA TYR A 523 32.66 35.90 15.38
C TYR A 523 32.62 34.58 14.57
N LEU A 524 32.04 33.52 15.12
CA LEU A 524 31.93 32.22 14.43
C LEU A 524 30.98 32.27 13.23
N THR A 525 29.89 33.05 13.31
CA THR A 525 28.98 33.26 12.17
C THR A 525 29.61 34.09 11.06
N ARG A 526 30.43 35.10 11.38
CA ARG A 526 31.22 35.84 10.37
C ARG A 526 32.26 34.96 9.69
N LYS A 527 32.99 34.12 10.45
CA LYS A 527 34.00 33.20 9.90
C LYS A 527 33.38 32.11 9.01
N ARG A 528 32.18 31.61 9.35
CA ARG A 528 31.40 30.68 8.49
C ARG A 528 30.91 31.37 7.21
N ARG A 529 30.37 32.58 7.28
CA ARG A 529 29.94 33.34 6.08
C ARG A 529 31.09 33.64 5.12
N ALA A 530 32.29 33.94 5.64
CA ALA A 530 33.47 34.16 4.81
C ALA A 530 33.92 32.87 4.09
N LYS A 531 33.93 31.72 4.78
CA LYS A 531 34.22 30.42 4.16
C LYS A 531 33.19 30.03 3.10
N MET A 532 31.91 30.33 3.34
CA MET A 532 30.82 30.02 2.41
C MET A 532 30.89 30.89 1.13
N LYS A 533 31.24 32.18 1.26
CA LYS A 533 31.51 33.03 0.08
C LYS A 533 32.65 32.49 -0.78
N ASN A 534 33.77 32.09 -0.16
CA ASN A 534 34.88 31.48 -0.91
C ASN A 534 34.47 30.18 -1.63
N ALA A 535 33.65 29.34 -1.00
CA ALA A 535 33.18 28.11 -1.62
C ALA A 535 32.29 28.38 -2.85
N VAL A 536 31.40 29.38 -2.76
CA VAL A 536 30.54 29.79 -3.89
C VAL A 536 31.39 30.29 -5.06
N THR A 537 32.38 31.15 -4.80
CA THR A 537 33.28 31.67 -5.85
C THR A 537 34.11 30.56 -6.52
N ILE A 538 34.53 29.53 -5.76
CA ILE A 538 35.24 28.37 -6.33
C ILE A 538 34.31 27.58 -7.26
N ILE A 539 33.06 27.35 -6.86
CA ILE A 539 32.06 26.62 -7.67
C ILE A 539 31.71 27.40 -8.94
N GLU A 540 31.52 28.70 -8.86
CA GLU A 540 31.26 29.57 -10.02
C GLU A 540 32.43 29.54 -11.01
N ASN A 541 33.67 29.62 -10.53
CA ASN A 541 34.86 29.53 -11.38
C ASN A 541 35.00 28.14 -12.02
N PHE A 542 34.61 27.07 -11.33
CA PHE A 542 34.61 25.72 -11.88
C PHE A 542 33.55 25.57 -12.99
N TYR A 543 32.37 26.15 -12.78
CA TYR A 543 31.28 26.16 -13.76
C TYR A 543 31.64 26.96 -15.01
N ILE A 544 32.28 28.13 -14.86
CA ILE A 544 32.75 28.95 -15.98
C ILE A 544 33.81 28.20 -16.80
N LYS A 545 34.78 27.53 -16.15
CA LYS A 545 35.79 26.71 -16.84
C LYS A 545 35.16 25.52 -17.57
N ALA A 546 34.23 24.80 -16.93
CA ALA A 546 33.54 23.68 -17.56
C ALA A 546 32.70 24.10 -18.78
N LYS A 547 32.11 25.30 -18.75
CA LYS A 547 31.37 25.88 -19.87
C LYS A 547 32.28 26.32 -21.02
N ALA A 548 33.50 26.79 -20.71
CA ALA A 548 34.50 27.13 -21.71
C ALA A 548 35.09 25.90 -22.42
N SER A 549 35.25 24.77 -21.73
CA SER A 549 35.77 23.52 -22.32
C SER A 549 34.75 22.73 -23.16
N ARG A 550 33.48 23.16 -23.20
CA ARG A 550 32.41 22.56 -24.04
C ARG A 550 32.15 23.34 -25.34
N ARG A 551 32.77 24.51 -25.51
CA ARG A 551 32.88 25.20 -26.80
C ARG A 551 34.22 24.84 -27.40
#